data_AF-A0A661XA23-F1
#
_entry.id   AF-A0A661XA23-F1
#
_cell.length_a   1.000
_cell.length_b   1.000
_cell.length_c   1.000
_cell.angle_alpha   90.00
_cell.angle_beta   90.00
_cell.angle_gamma   90.00
#
_symmetry.space_group_name_H-M   'P 1'
#
loop_
_entity.id
_entity.type
_entity.pdbx_description
1 polymer ?
#
loop_
_entity_poly.entity_id
_entity_poly.type
_entity_poly.pdbx_seq_one_letter_code
_entity_poly.pdbx_strand_id
1 'polypeptide(L)'
;MTVLIIENDLSPLLKRLKKGNIVKGRIVHSLTEHHYLLRILGYNLVMKSNLKFNRFQEVLFRIQEIDDKIKLRIIDPKREFVRMDSNNKMNLLIE
;
A
#
# COMPACT_ATOMS: atom_id res chain seq x y z
N MET A 1 7.03 -15.32 -0.59
CA MET A 1 6.97 -13.98 -1.21
C MET A 1 5.52 -13.50 -1.13
N THR A 2 5.22 -12.38 -0.47
CA THR A 2 3.82 -11.96 -0.21
C THR A 2 3.30 -11.07 -1.33
N VAL A 3 2.14 -11.43 -1.90
CA VAL A 3 1.49 -10.72 -3.01
C VAL A 3 0.17 -10.14 -2.51
N LEU A 4 -0.09 -8.87 -2.85
CA LEU A 4 -1.32 -8.14 -2.53
C LEU A 4 -2.16 -7.97 -3.79
N ILE A 5 -3.48 -8.10 -3.67
CA ILE A 5 -4.43 -8.10 -4.81
C ILE A 5 -5.53 -7.05 -4.60
N ILE A 6 -5.88 -6.31 -5.65
CA ILE A 6 -7.02 -5.39 -5.68
C ILE A 6 -8.19 -5.98 -6.49
N GLU A 7 -9.43 -5.86 -5.99
CA GLU A 7 -10.64 -6.53 -6.54
C GLU A 7 -11.72 -5.57 -7.11
N ASN A 8 -11.45 -4.28 -7.29
CA ASN A 8 -12.42 -3.28 -7.80
C ASN A 8 -12.26 -3.01 -9.31
N ASP A 9 -13.23 -2.33 -9.95
CA ASP A 9 -13.07 -1.81 -11.32
C ASP A 9 -11.83 -0.89 -11.39
N LEU A 10 -10.84 -1.33 -12.15
CA LEU A 10 -9.52 -0.71 -12.26
C LEU A 10 -9.46 0.32 -13.38
N SER A 11 -10.49 0.43 -14.24
CA SER A 11 -10.50 1.28 -15.43
C SER A 11 -9.99 2.72 -15.20
N PRO A 12 -10.32 3.40 -14.07
CA PRO A 12 -9.81 4.74 -13.78
C PRO A 12 -8.32 4.79 -13.40
N LEU A 13 -7.77 3.67 -12.90
CA LEU A 13 -6.39 3.53 -12.47
C LEU A 13 -5.47 3.01 -13.57
N LEU A 14 -6.00 2.22 -14.52
CA LEU A 14 -5.24 1.64 -15.64
C LEU A 14 -4.54 2.70 -16.50
N LYS A 15 -5.12 3.91 -16.64
CA LYS A 15 -4.49 5.03 -17.37
C LYS A 15 -3.30 5.67 -16.62
N ARG A 16 -3.24 5.50 -15.31
CA ARG A 16 -2.31 6.21 -14.40
C ARG A 16 -1.24 5.31 -13.79
N LEU A 17 -1.48 4.01 -13.78
CA LEU A 17 -0.58 3.01 -13.23
C LEU A 17 0.05 2.20 -14.36
N LYS A 18 1.35 1.96 -14.24
CA LYS A 18 2.11 1.04 -15.08
C LYS A 18 2.93 0.10 -14.20
N LYS A 19 3.22 -1.10 -14.71
CA LYS A 19 4.18 -2.01 -14.07
C LYS A 19 5.49 -1.29 -13.76
N GLY A 20 6.03 -1.52 -12.56
CA GLY A 20 7.24 -0.88 -12.06
C GLY A 20 7.01 0.46 -11.36
N ASN A 21 5.85 1.10 -11.51
CA ASN A 21 5.54 2.34 -10.78
C ASN A 21 5.59 2.13 -9.27
N ILE A 22 6.02 3.17 -8.56
CA ILE A 22 5.99 3.25 -7.10
C ILE A 22 4.85 4.17 -6.72
N VAL A 23 3.94 3.70 -5.88
CA VAL A 23 2.79 4.47 -5.40
C VAL A 23 2.76 4.47 -3.89
N LYS A 24 2.45 5.63 -3.31
CA LYS A 24 2.14 5.76 -1.89
C LYS A 24 0.66 5.43 -1.68
N GLY A 25 0.39 4.53 -0.75
CA GLY A 25 -0.96 4.18 -0.33
C GLY A 25 -1.16 4.36 1.17
N ARG A 26 -2.42 4.56 1.57
CA ARG A 26 -2.81 4.65 2.98
C ARG A 26 -3.87 3.61 3.30
N ILE A 27 -3.65 2.85 4.36
CA ILE A 27 -4.63 1.90 4.89
C ILE A 27 -5.71 2.70 5.61
N VAL A 28 -6.93 2.75 5.07
CA VAL A 28 -8.04 3.53 5.64
C VAL A 28 -8.71 2.77 6.77
N HIS A 29 -8.93 1.47 6.57
CA HIS A 29 -9.65 0.60 7.48
C HIS A 29 -9.35 -0.89 7.22
N SER A 30 -9.49 -1.73 8.24
CA SER A 30 -9.48 -3.20 8.10
C SER A 30 -10.92 -3.67 7.93
N LEU A 31 -11.24 -4.33 6.82
CA LEU A 31 -12.58 -4.83 6.54
C LEU A 31 -12.81 -6.22 7.14
N THR A 32 -11.80 -7.09 7.04
CA THR A 32 -11.77 -8.43 7.62
C THR A 32 -10.33 -8.75 8.04
N GLU A 33 -10.06 -10.00 8.40
CA GLU A 33 -8.72 -10.46 8.75
C GLU A 33 -7.67 -10.25 7.64
N HIS A 34 -8.11 -10.34 6.38
CA HIS A 34 -7.26 -10.33 5.20
C HIS A 34 -7.64 -9.26 4.17
N HIS A 35 -8.69 -8.48 4.41
CA HIS A 35 -9.14 -7.44 3.49
C HIS A 35 -9.05 -6.07 4.13
N TYR A 36 -8.52 -5.11 3.38
CA TYR A 36 -8.24 -3.76 3.82
C TYR A 36 -8.82 -2.77 2.81
N LEU A 37 -9.30 -1.64 3.29
CA LEU A 37 -9.61 -0.50 2.45
C LEU A 37 -8.33 0.32 2.25
N LEU A 38 -7.76 0.28 1.05
CA LEU A 38 -6.54 0.98 0.65
C LEU A 38 -6.90 2.23 -0.15
N ARG A 39 -6.30 3.38 0.19
CA ARG A 39 -6.38 4.60 -0.62
C ARG A 39 -5.09 4.80 -1.41
N ILE A 40 -5.18 4.84 -2.74
CA ILE A 40 -4.07 5.18 -3.65
C ILE A 40 -4.56 6.16 -4.73
N LEU A 41 -3.75 7.18 -5.07
CA LEU A 41 -4.05 8.17 -6.13
C LEU A 41 -5.44 8.85 -6.05
N GLY A 42 -6.02 8.94 -4.84
CA GLY A 42 -7.36 9.50 -4.61
C GLY A 42 -8.50 8.48 -4.65
N TYR A 43 -8.23 7.22 -4.98
CA TYR A 43 -9.22 6.15 -5.07
C TYR A 43 -9.16 5.23 -3.84
N ASN A 44 -10.31 4.76 -3.38
CA ASN A 44 -10.40 3.72 -2.36
C ASN A 44 -10.62 2.37 -3.05
N LEU A 45 -9.83 1.37 -2.66
CA LEU A 45 -9.79 0.05 -3.26
C LEU A 45 -9.78 -1.02 -2.17
N VAL A 46 -10.40 -2.16 -2.42
CA VAL A 46 -10.26 -3.32 -1.55
C VAL A 46 -8.94 -4.01 -1.88
N MET A 47 -8.09 -4.18 -0.87
CA MET A 47 -6.83 -4.88 -0.95
C MET A 47 -6.88 -6.16 -0.12
N LYS A 48 -6.52 -7.29 -0.71
CA LYS A 48 -6.32 -8.57 -0.02
C LYS A 48 -4.85 -8.76 0.38
N SER A 49 -4.61 -9.16 1.63
CA SER A 49 -3.28 -9.34 2.22
C SER A 49 -3.25 -10.35 3.36
N ASN A 50 -2.18 -11.15 3.43
CA ASN A 50 -1.83 -11.96 4.61
C ASN A 50 -1.00 -11.18 5.64
N LEU A 51 -0.41 -10.04 5.24
CA LEU A 51 0.22 -9.10 6.16
C LEU A 51 -0.84 -8.30 6.92
N LYS A 52 -0.54 -8.00 8.18
CA LYS A 52 -1.33 -7.11 9.02
C LYS A 52 -0.89 -5.66 8.82
N PHE A 53 -1.86 -4.77 8.78
CA PHE A 53 -1.62 -3.34 8.69
C PHE A 53 -2.37 -2.58 9.77
N ASN A 54 -1.78 -1.49 10.23
CA ASN A 54 -2.43 -0.57 11.14
C ASN A 54 -3.36 0.38 10.39
N ARG A 55 -4.44 0.81 11.04
CA ARG A 55 -5.30 1.86 10.52
C ARG A 55 -4.47 3.13 10.30
N PHE A 56 -4.70 3.78 9.18
CA PHE A 56 -4.00 4.99 8.72
C PHE A 56 -2.52 4.84 8.40
N GLN A 57 -1.98 3.62 8.43
CA GLN A 57 -0.60 3.35 8.02
C GLN A 57 -0.40 3.76 6.56
N GLU A 58 0.68 4.49 6.31
CA GLU A 58 1.16 4.79 4.96
C GLU A 58 2.19 3.75 4.52
N VAL A 59 2.07 3.28 3.29
CA VAL A 59 2.89 2.20 2.74
C VAL A 59 3.26 2.53 1.29
N LEU A 60 4.51 2.28 0.91
CA LEU A 60 4.96 2.38 -0.48
C LEU A 60 4.78 1.04 -1.17
N PHE A 61 4.21 1.05 -2.37
CA PHE A 61 3.96 -0.15 -3.17
C PHE A 61 4.61 -0.01 -4.54
N ARG A 62 5.29 -1.07 -4.99
CA ARG A 62 5.69 -1.26 -6.39
C ARG A 62 4.61 -2.05 -7.10
N ILE A 63 4.12 -1.53 -8.21
CA ILE A 63 3.21 -2.25 -9.09
C ILE A 63 3.99 -3.38 -9.79
N GLN A 64 3.59 -4.63 -9.59
CA GLN A 64 4.21 -5.79 -10.24
C GLN A 64 3.50 -6.16 -11.54
N GLU A 65 2.18 -6.07 -11.55
CA GLU A 65 1.34 -6.48 -12.67
C GLU A 65 0.03 -5.68 -12.63
N ILE A 66 -0.48 -5.40 -13.83
CA ILE A 66 -1.75 -4.73 -14.07
C ILE A 66 -2.43 -5.52 -15.18
N ASP A 67 -3.42 -6.33 -14.80
CA ASP A 67 -4.31 -7.09 -15.68
C ASP A 67 -5.76 -6.85 -15.20
N ASP A 68 -6.56 -7.90 -15.10
CA ASP A 68 -7.86 -7.89 -14.42
C ASP A 68 -7.74 -7.56 -12.91
N LYS A 69 -6.52 -7.60 -12.36
CA LYS A 69 -6.14 -7.31 -10.98
C LYS A 69 -4.88 -6.45 -10.95
N ILE A 70 -4.65 -5.78 -9.82
CA ILE A 70 -3.36 -5.11 -9.57
C ILE A 70 -2.60 -5.92 -8.53
N LYS A 71 -1.42 -6.41 -8.91
CA LYS A 71 -0.49 -7.04 -7.98
C LYS A 71 0.49 -6.01 -7.44
N LEU A 72 0.51 -5.85 -6.12
CA LEU A 72 1.39 -4.92 -5.44
C LEU A 72 2.46 -5.67 -4.64
N ARG A 73 3.67 -5.10 -4.61
CA ARG A 73 4.73 -5.48 -3.68
C ARG A 73 5.03 -4.30 -2.77
N ILE A 74 5.08 -4.52 -1.46
CA ILE A 74 5.53 -3.47 -0.54
C ILE A 74 6.99 -3.15 -0.84
N ILE A 75 7.27 -1.87 -1.05
CA ILE A 75 8.63 -1.33 -1.02
C ILE A 75 8.77 -0.84 0.40
N ASP A 76 9.65 -1.49 1.14
CA ASP A 76 9.80 -1.24 2.55
C ASP A 76 10.82 -0.11 2.75
N PRO A 77 10.42 1.13 3.10
CA PRO A 77 11.35 2.11 3.62
C PRO A 77 11.51 1.93 5.12
N LYS A 78 11.21 0.75 5.67
CA LYS A 78 12.21 -0.21 6.13
C LYS A 78 11.49 -1.22 7.08
N ARG A 79 12.17 -2.34 7.37
CA ARG A 79 12.40 -2.83 8.74
C ARG A 79 12.77 -1.73 9.76
N GLU A 80 12.62 -0.44 9.45
CA GLU A 80 12.94 0.74 10.22
C GLU A 80 11.69 1.62 10.13
N PHE A 81 10.86 1.34 11.12
CA PHE A 81 9.87 2.20 11.69
C PHE A 81 10.15 3.69 11.46
N VAL A 82 9.28 4.36 10.71
CA VAL A 82 9.09 5.79 10.88
C VAL A 82 8.12 5.96 12.06
N ARG A 83 8.67 6.05 13.28
CA ARG A 83 7.97 6.76 14.35
C ARG A 83 8.18 8.24 14.09
N MET A 84 7.11 8.96 13.77
CA MET A 84 7.12 10.41 13.86
C MET A 84 7.28 10.78 15.34
N ASP A 85 8.35 11.50 15.68
CA ASP A 85 8.44 12.15 16.97
C ASP A 85 7.57 13.42 16.99
N SER A 86 7.20 13.89 18.17
CA SER A 86 6.31 15.04 18.36
C SER A 86 6.88 16.38 17.86
N ASN A 87 8.09 16.37 17.28
CA ASN A 87 8.82 17.55 16.82
C ASN A 87 8.99 17.61 15.29
N ASN A 88 8.30 16.72 14.55
CA ASN A 88 8.29 16.72 13.08
C ASN A 88 9.70 16.59 12.46
N LYS A 89 10.64 15.96 13.17
CA LYS A 89 11.99 15.67 12.65
C LYS A 89 12.08 14.19 12.27
N MET A 90 12.48 13.93 11.03
CA MET A 90 12.77 12.57 10.58
C MET A 90 14.08 12.10 11.20
N ASN A 91 14.01 11.20 12.18
CA ASN A 91 15.17 10.47 12.67
C ASN A 91 15.13 9.03 12.16
N LEU A 92 16.18 8.65 11.42
CA LEU A 92 16.39 7.29 10.94
C LEU A 92 17.06 6.50 12.07
N LEU A 93 16.36 5.55 12.66
CA LEU A 93 16.98 4.53 13.52
C LEU A 93 17.25 3.31 12.65
N ILE A 94 18.52 2.90 12.61
CA ILE A 94 19.00 1.68 11.95
C ILE A 94 19.33 0.70 13.08
N GLU A 95 18.64 -0.44 13.16
CA GLU A 95 19.06 -1.59 13.98
C GLU A 95 20.07 -2.45 13.23
#